data_AF-A0A923TSH2-F1
#
_entry.id   AF-A0A923TSH2-F1
#
_cell.length_a   1.000
_cell.length_b   1.000
_cell.length_c   1.000
_cell.angle_alpha   90.00
_cell.angle_beta   90.00
_cell.angle_gamma   90.00
#
_symmetry.space_group_name_H-M   'P 1'
#
loop_
_entity.id
_entity.type
_entity.pdbx_description
1 polymer ?
#
loop_
_entity_poly.entity_id
_entity_poly.type
_entity_poly.pdbx_seq_one_letter_code
_entity_poly.pdbx_strand_id
1 'polypeptide(L)'
;MKEITIEFILQFLKTSKFAYSPTHKKLSYPVLLRIYNKLKGGERFRPIHIYNNIIVDGHHRYVCLNILNREIEILNWTLSSSSVITSWDKIEIENIDWDHPTKHTLLI
;
A
#
# COMPACT_ATOMS: atom_id res chain seq x y z
N MET A 1 20.38 -2.51 8.40
CA MET A 1 19.41 -1.98 7.41
C MET A 1 18.34 -1.24 8.21
N LYS A 2 18.03 0.04 7.92
CA LYS A 2 16.98 0.75 8.66
C LYS A 2 15.62 0.29 8.10
N GLU A 3 14.87 -0.46 8.91
CA GLU A 3 13.51 -0.90 8.60
C GLU A 3 12.54 0.27 8.81
N ILE A 4 11.49 0.33 8.00
CA ILE A 4 10.37 1.26 8.23
C ILE A 4 9.50 0.70 9.36
N THR A 5 9.13 1.51 10.34
CA THR A 5 8.24 1.07 11.44
C THR A 5 6.79 1.44 11.14
N ILE A 6 5.84 0.84 11.87
CA ILE A 6 4.42 1.17 11.77
C ILE A 6 4.18 2.65 12.08
N GLU A 7 4.84 3.19 13.10
CA GLU A 7 4.72 4.60 13.51
C GLU A 7 5.20 5.53 12.41
N PHE A 8 6.33 5.18 11.77
CA PHE A 8 6.84 5.94 10.62
C PHE A 8 5.83 5.94 9.47
N ILE A 9 5.28 4.78 9.12
CA ILE A 9 4.30 4.64 8.03
C ILE A 9 3.05 5.46 8.33
N LEU A 10 2.49 5.34 9.53
CA LEU A 10 1.31 6.10 9.95
C LEU A 10 1.57 7.61 9.90
N GLN A 11 2.73 8.05 10.37
CA GLN A 11 3.10 9.46 10.29
C GLN A 11 3.22 9.92 8.84
N PHE A 12 3.87 9.12 7.99
CA PHE A 12 4.04 9.40 6.57
C PHE A 12 2.70 9.53 5.84
N LEU A 13 1.76 8.62 6.11
CA LEU A 13 0.42 8.64 5.51
C LEU A 13 -0.40 9.88 5.92
N LYS A 14 -0.17 10.42 7.12
CA LYS A 14 -0.86 11.62 7.63
C LYS A 14 -0.30 12.92 7.10
N THR A 15 1.01 13.00 6.86
CA THR A 15 1.68 14.28 6.54
C THR A 15 2.01 14.46 5.07
N SER A 16 2.06 13.37 4.31
CA SER A 16 2.45 13.42 2.90
C SER A 16 1.30 13.85 2.01
N LYS A 17 1.63 14.55 0.92
CA LYS A 17 0.69 14.86 -0.15
C LYS A 17 0.74 13.74 -1.19
N PHE A 18 -0.39 13.09 -1.42
CA PHE A 18 -0.50 12.01 -2.41
C PHE A 18 -1.27 12.51 -3.64
N ALA A 19 -0.80 12.12 -4.82
CA ALA A 19 -1.48 12.44 -6.08
C ALA A 19 -2.78 11.62 -6.28
N TYR A 20 -2.83 10.41 -5.71
CA TYR A 20 -3.94 9.48 -5.88
C TYR A 20 -4.59 9.07 -4.57
N SER A 21 -5.91 8.89 -4.60
CA SER A 21 -6.72 8.51 -3.45
C SER A 21 -6.81 6.98 -3.30
N PRO A 22 -6.76 6.44 -2.08
CA PRO A 22 -6.88 5.01 -1.84
C PRO A 22 -8.34 4.54 -1.86
N THR A 23 -8.50 3.23 -2.06
CA THR A 23 -9.78 2.51 -1.89
C THR A 23 -9.71 1.51 -0.73
N HIS A 24 -8.52 1.22 -0.21
CA HIS A 24 -8.30 0.35 0.95
C HIS A 24 -8.34 1.14 2.26
N LYS A 25 -9.07 0.61 3.24
CA LYS A 25 -9.09 1.15 4.62
C LYS A 25 -7.92 0.67 5.46
N LYS A 26 -7.26 -0.41 5.05
CA LYS A 26 -6.18 -1.07 5.80
C LYS A 26 -5.03 -1.42 4.88
N LEU A 27 -3.82 -1.51 5.45
CA LEU A 27 -2.66 -2.09 4.78
C LEU A 27 -1.93 -3.06 5.74
N SER A 28 -1.53 -4.20 5.20
CA SER A 28 -0.60 -5.13 5.86
C SER A 28 0.81 -4.55 6.00
N TYR A 29 1.30 -4.44 7.24
CA TYR A 29 2.68 -4.07 7.55
C TYR A 29 3.72 -5.06 6.99
N PRO A 30 3.57 -6.40 7.15
CA PRO A 30 4.49 -7.38 6.54
C PRO A 30 4.63 -7.21 5.01
N VAL A 31 3.54 -6.91 4.30
CA VAL A 31 3.56 -6.68 2.86
C VAL A 31 4.30 -5.38 2.53
N LEU A 32 4.06 -4.29 3.27
CA LEU A 32 4.79 -3.03 3.11
C LEU A 32 6.31 -3.25 3.29
N LEU A 33 6.72 -3.94 4.35
CA LEU A 33 8.13 -4.18 4.64
C LEU A 33 8.80 -4.99 3.52
N ARG A 34 8.12 -6.03 3.02
CA ARG A 34 8.62 -6.86 1.92
C ARG A 34 8.81 -6.06 0.64
N ILE A 35 7.80 -5.28 0.24
CA ILE A 35 7.86 -4.44 -0.96
C ILE A 35 8.92 -3.36 -0.82
N TYR A 36 8.99 -2.70 0.33
CA TYR A 36 10.00 -1.68 0.63
C TYR A 36 11.43 -2.23 0.48
N ASN A 37 11.70 -3.41 1.05
CA ASN A 37 13.03 -4.04 0.96
C ASN A 37 13.37 -4.45 -0.47
N LYS A 38 12.42 -5.02 -1.22
CA LYS A 38 12.59 -5.36 -2.64
C LYS A 38 12.90 -4.13 -3.50
N LEU A 39 12.13 -3.05 -3.32
CA LEU A 39 12.37 -1.79 -4.02
C LEU A 39 13.76 -1.23 -3.68
N LYS A 40 14.17 -1.23 -2.40
CA LYS A 40 15.54 -0.82 -2.01
C LYS A 40 16.63 -1.65 -2.68
N GLY A 41 16.38 -2.96 -2.88
CA GLY A 41 17.24 -3.86 -3.62
C GLY A 41 17.29 -3.61 -5.14
N GLY A 42 16.47 -2.68 -5.66
CA GLY A 42 16.43 -2.34 -7.08
C GLY A 42 15.40 -3.10 -7.90
N GLU A 43 14.56 -3.93 -7.27
CA GLU A 43 13.48 -4.61 -7.97
C GLU A 43 12.46 -3.60 -8.54
N ARG A 44 11.90 -3.94 -9.69
CA ARG A 44 10.78 -3.24 -10.31
C ARG A 44 9.49 -4.00 -10.04
N PHE A 45 8.39 -3.28 -9.92
CA PHE A 45 7.07 -3.87 -9.76
C PHE A 45 6.17 -3.44 -10.91
N ARG A 46 5.07 -4.18 -11.09
CA ARG A 46 4.02 -3.80 -12.03
C ARG A 46 3.48 -2.39 -11.73
N PRO A 47 2.99 -1.67 -12.75
CA PRO A 47 2.36 -0.35 -12.59
C PRO A 47 1.25 -0.32 -11.53
N ILE A 48 0.98 0.86 -11.01
CA ILE A 48 -0.17 1.13 -10.15
C ILE A 48 -1.40 1.29 -11.03
N HIS A 49 -2.44 0.52 -10.76
CA HIS A 49 -3.70 0.64 -11.50
C HIS A 49 -4.53 1.76 -10.92
N ILE A 50 -4.92 2.74 -11.74
CA ILE A 50 -5.73 3.88 -11.32
C ILE A 50 -6.98 4.06 -12.17
N TYR A 51 -7.98 4.72 -11.62
CA TYR A 51 -9.15 5.22 -12.34
C TYR A 51 -9.52 6.60 -11.79
N ASN A 52 -9.55 7.65 -12.62
CA ASN A 52 -9.91 9.02 -12.19
C ASN A 52 -9.19 9.47 -10.90
N ASN A 53 -7.87 9.31 -10.84
CA ASN A 53 -7.01 9.59 -9.68
C ASN A 53 -7.24 8.71 -8.44
N ILE A 54 -7.93 7.59 -8.59
CA ILE A 54 -8.20 6.64 -7.50
C ILE A 54 -7.37 5.38 -7.74
N ILE A 55 -6.65 4.91 -6.73
CA ILE A 55 -5.90 3.65 -6.80
C ILE A 55 -6.86 2.47 -6.71
N VAL A 56 -6.83 1.61 -7.74
CA VAL A 56 -7.59 0.37 -7.83
C VAL A 56 -6.77 -0.82 -7.33
N ASP A 57 -5.51 -0.93 -7.74
CA ASP A 57 -4.57 -1.95 -7.27
C ASP A 57 -3.18 -1.33 -7.03
N GLY A 58 -2.51 -1.82 -6.00
CA GLY A 58 -1.13 -1.46 -5.69
C GLY A 58 -0.95 -0.44 -4.58
N HIS A 59 -1.90 -0.30 -3.64
CA HIS A 59 -1.80 0.65 -2.52
C HIS A 59 -0.48 0.49 -1.74
N HIS A 60 -0.07 -0.74 -1.39
CA HIS A 60 1.22 -0.98 -0.73
C HIS A 60 2.41 -0.51 -1.56
N ARG A 61 2.42 -0.84 -2.87
CA ARG A 61 3.49 -0.44 -3.80
C ARG A 61 3.57 1.07 -3.92
N TYR A 62 2.42 1.72 -4.05
CA TYR A 62 2.31 3.16 -4.14
C TYR A 62 2.89 3.84 -2.88
N VAL A 63 2.53 3.38 -1.69
CA VAL A 63 3.09 3.90 -0.43
C VAL A 63 4.61 3.73 -0.39
N CYS A 64 5.13 2.54 -0.71
CA CYS A 64 6.57 2.29 -0.68
C CYS A 64 7.36 3.10 -1.72
N LEU A 65 6.82 3.29 -2.93
CA LEU A 65 7.44 4.14 -3.96
C LEU A 65 7.49 5.61 -3.53
N ASN A 66 6.43 6.12 -2.89
CA ASN A 66 6.41 7.47 -2.33
C ASN A 66 7.43 7.63 -1.18
N ILE A 67 7.49 6.67 -0.24
CA ILE A 67 8.48 6.69 0.86
C ILE A 67 9.91 6.74 0.29
N LEU A 68 10.18 6.01 -0.79
CA LEU A 68 11.50 5.94 -1.44
C LEU A 68 11.74 7.06 -2.45
N ASN A 69 10.78 7.97 -2.64
CA ASN A 69 10.80 9.02 -3.66
C ASN A 69 11.21 8.50 -5.05
N ARG A 70 10.58 7.39 -5.48
CA ARG A 70 10.82 6.75 -6.78
C ARG A 70 9.73 7.08 -7.78
N GLU A 71 10.08 6.96 -9.05
CA GLU A 71 9.12 7.05 -10.15
C GLU A 71 7.99 6.03 -9.99
N ILE A 72 6.77 6.46 -10.26
CA ILE A 72 5.55 5.66 -10.14
C ILE A 72 5.02 5.45 -11.54
N GLU A 73 5.17 4.23 -12.04
CA GLU A 73 4.52 3.80 -13.28
C GLU A 73 3.02 3.58 -13.04
N ILE A 74 2.19 4.07 -13.95
CA ILE A 74 0.73 4.10 -13.80
C ILE A 74 0.07 3.49 -15.02
N LEU A 75 -1.00 2.73 -14.78
CA LEU A 75 -1.87 2.17 -15.80
C LEU A 75 -3.33 2.54 -15.51
N ASN A 76 -4.02 3.09 -16.53
CA ASN A 76 -5.46 3.32 -16.43
C ASN A 76 -6.20 1.98 -16.37
N TRP A 77 -7.17 1.90 -15.47
CA TRP A 77 -7.96 0.71 -15.20
C TRP A 77 -9.43 1.06 -15.04
N THR A 78 -10.27 0.06 -14.77
CA THR A 78 -11.68 0.25 -14.44
C THR A 78 -11.90 0.21 -12.93
N LEU A 79 -12.85 1.00 -12.43
CA LEU A 79 -13.24 0.97 -11.02
C LEU A 79 -14.58 0.23 -10.89
N SER A 80 -14.67 -0.64 -9.89
CA SER A 80 -15.96 -1.26 -9.51
C SER A 80 -16.88 -0.19 -8.92
N SER A 81 -18.19 -0.29 -9.19
CA SER A 81 -19.20 0.59 -8.58
C SER A 81 -19.26 0.46 -7.06
N SER A 82 -18.75 -0.63 -6.49
CA SER A 82 -18.68 -0.88 -5.04
C SER A 82 -17.45 -0.30 -4.35
N SER A 83 -16.51 0.28 -5.10
CA SER A 83 -15.27 0.81 -4.51
C SER A 83 -15.54 2.07 -3.68
N VAL A 84 -15.18 2.01 -2.40
CA VAL A 84 -15.28 3.15 -1.48
C VAL A 84 -13.95 3.88 -1.44
N ILE A 85 -13.96 5.15 -1.87
CA ILE A 85 -12.79 6.03 -1.78
C ILE A 85 -12.57 6.40 -0.31
N THR A 86 -11.33 6.35 0.15
CA THR A 86 -10.93 6.79 1.48
C THR A 86 -9.77 7.78 1.40
N SER A 87 -9.25 8.20 2.54
CA SER A 87 -8.11 9.10 2.64
C SER A 87 -6.93 8.40 3.32
N TRP A 88 -5.70 8.76 2.94
CA TRP A 88 -4.48 8.14 3.46
C TRP A 88 -4.32 8.31 4.97
N ASP A 89 -4.72 9.46 5.53
CA ASP A 89 -4.70 9.74 6.96
C ASP A 89 -5.65 8.85 7.79
N LYS A 90 -6.61 8.19 7.13
CA LYS A 90 -7.59 7.28 7.72
C LYS A 90 -7.24 5.80 7.55
N ILE A 91 -6.12 5.47 6.92
CA ILE A 91 -5.70 4.08 6.74
C ILE A 91 -5.15 3.52 8.06
N GLU A 92 -5.62 2.32 8.40
CA GLU A 92 -5.07 1.52 9.49
C GLU A 92 -3.93 0.62 8.99
N ILE A 93 -2.89 0.45 9.80
CA ILE A 93 -1.81 -0.49 9.53
C ILE A 93 -1.99 -1.69 10.46
N GLU A 94 -2.11 -2.88 9.89
CA GLU A 94 -2.25 -4.12 10.66
C GLU A 94 -1.02 -5.03 10.49
N ASN A 95 -0.64 -5.70 11.57
CA ASN A 95 0.48 -6.64 11.57
C ASN A 95 0.04 -8.07 11.20
N ILE A 96 -0.70 -8.20 10.10
CA ILE A 96 -1.18 -9.47 9.55
C ILE A 96 -0.56 -9.64 8.16
N ASP A 97 0.02 -10.79 7.86
CA ASP A 97 0.54 -11.09 6.52
C ASP A 97 -0.60 -11.53 5.61
N TRP A 98 -0.93 -10.70 4.62
CA TRP A 98 -1.99 -11.00 3.64
C TRP A 98 -1.54 -12.00 2.58
N ASP A 99 -0.24 -12.12 2.32
CA ASP A 99 0.30 -13.06 1.34
C ASP A 99 0.50 -14.45 1.95
N HIS A 100 0.74 -14.50 3.26
CA HIS A 100 0.88 -15.72 4.05
C HIS A 100 -0.04 -15.68 5.27
N PRO A 101 -1.37 -15.70 5.08
CA PRO A 101 -2.28 -15.72 6.21
C PRO A 101 -1.98 -16.98 7.03
N THR A 102 -1.54 -16.79 8.27
CA THR A 102 -1.41 -17.88 9.24
C THR A 102 -2.76 -18.56 9.29
N LYS A 103 -2.83 -19.85 8.93
CA LYS A 103 -4.08 -20.61 9.03
C LYS A 103 -4.57 -20.51 10.47
N HIS A 104 -5.59 -19.68 10.72
CA HIS A 104 -6.41 -19.85 11.90
C HIS A 104 -7.21 -21.13 11.66
N THR A 105 -6.67 -22.26 12.15
CA THR A 105 -7.48 -23.45 12.36
C THR A 105 -8.61 -23.03 13.28
N LEU A 106 -9.81 -22.89 12.73
CA LEU A 106 -11.03 -22.87 13.53
C LEU A 106 -11.07 -24.23 14.24
N LEU A 107 -10.78 -24.24 15.54
CA LEU A 107 -11.18 -25.34 16.40
C LEU A 107 -12.70 -25.20 16.54
N ILE A 108 -13.41 -25.96 15.69
CA ILE A 108 -14.84 -26.25 15.83
C ILE A 108 -14.99 -27.46 16.73
#